data_AF-A0AAU5FI35-F1
#
_entry.id   AF-A0AAU5FI35-F1
#
_cell.length_a   1.000
_cell.length_b   1.000
_cell.length_c   1.000
_cell.angle_alpha   90.00
_cell.angle_beta   90.00
_cell.angle_gamma   90.00
#
_symmetry.space_group_name_H-M   'P 1'
#
loop_
_entity.id
_entity.type
_entity.pdbx_description
1 polymer ?
#
loop_
_entity_poly.entity_id
_entity_poly.type
_entity_poly.pdbx_seq_one_letter_code
_entity_poly.pdbx_strand_id
1 'polypeptide(L)'
;MHSGPDQSDIVQHPLEMARASLGLSRVAYARLIADAYNELGSVLAAPDHRTTVPRPGSGAEAPGLTAQLAIAHVHRVPEAEVVRLGWPHWLHLVTDDAALLYRRWTPQSAIDALGSTARLADARPRTYLAVTGRALETLVKKALTALDHPLPVPSRDGCRVSPETLAHAEARLEALELQEAGARVTPAVLYLAALAEHQLLTGLLTSGGYNPTSGARLLLLAARAAVLCGWLSGCLGEEARAERHCLAAIRAAAAAGAPKRVACYLVELASRHLLVGAPKDALSLVKAARVAIRHPSPRFAAVLHTREAQAFARLGEEKAATRALIRATTALSDDEPDRHRAPDPLCLNVDETWLAAASGTAWLHLGRPEKAMPCFTGLLVGSPAARPHLPPSPYLARCLLPVVDTQLALGELDDAAATAHRAIALVGSLPPGLARQYRERFAPQAADPAVRDLVEALAEQRGH
;
A
#
# COMPACT_ATOMS: atom_id res chain seq x y z
N MET A 1 21.64 39.17 -5.82
CA MET A 1 20.16 39.10 -5.86
C MET A 1 19.78 37.63 -5.98
N HIS A 2 19.36 37.04 -4.87
CA HIS A 2 19.03 35.62 -4.74
C HIS A 2 17.67 35.31 -5.37
N SER A 3 17.63 34.35 -6.29
CA SER A 3 16.43 33.58 -6.61
C SER A 3 16.75 32.14 -6.24
N GLY A 4 16.27 31.71 -5.06
CA GLY A 4 16.38 30.33 -4.60
C GLY A 4 15.37 29.43 -5.31
N PRO A 5 15.64 28.13 -5.46
CA PRO A 5 14.72 27.19 -6.10
C PRO A 5 13.48 26.97 -5.20
N ASP A 6 12.32 26.98 -5.86
CA ASP A 6 10.98 26.78 -5.32
C ASP A 6 10.86 25.42 -4.60
N GLN A 7 10.97 25.45 -3.28
CA GLN A 7 10.60 24.35 -2.38
C GLN A 7 9.08 24.30 -2.26
N SER A 8 8.41 23.46 -3.05
CA SER A 8 6.99 23.18 -2.84
C SER A 8 6.53 21.77 -3.25
N ASP A 9 7.35 20.74 -3.00
CA ASP A 9 6.88 19.35 -2.97
C ASP A 9 6.32 19.01 -1.58
N ILE A 10 5.12 19.50 -1.35
CA ILE A 10 4.31 19.25 -0.16
C ILE A 10 3.41 18.04 -0.44
N VAL A 11 3.39 17.10 0.50
CA VAL A 11 2.38 16.03 0.65
C VAL A 11 0.99 16.53 0.20
N GLN A 12 0.48 16.04 -0.94
CA GLN A 12 -0.79 16.53 -1.48
C GLN A 12 -1.96 16.02 -0.64
N HIS A 13 -2.51 16.89 0.21
CA HIS A 13 -3.73 16.66 0.98
C HIS A 13 -4.92 16.22 0.08
N PRO A 14 -5.89 15.38 0.53
CA PRO A 14 -7.07 15.00 -0.28
C PRO A 14 -7.84 16.18 -0.90
N LEU A 15 -7.72 17.36 -0.29
CA LEU A 15 -8.27 18.62 -0.81
C LEU A 15 -7.59 19.09 -2.10
N GLU A 16 -6.27 18.91 -2.21
CA GLU A 16 -5.53 19.21 -3.44
C GLU A 16 -5.90 18.23 -4.56
N MET A 17 -6.26 17.00 -4.20
CA MET A 17 -6.80 16.02 -5.14
C MET A 17 -8.20 16.36 -5.62
N ALA A 18 -9.08 16.76 -4.70
CA ALA A 18 -10.39 17.30 -5.03
C ALA A 18 -10.27 18.54 -5.92
N ARG A 19 -9.30 19.43 -5.66
CA ARG A 19 -8.97 20.52 -6.59
C ARG A 19 -8.56 20.01 -7.97
N ALA A 20 -7.62 19.06 -8.00
CA ALA A 20 -7.04 18.57 -9.24
C ALA A 20 -8.05 17.81 -10.12
N SER A 21 -9.09 17.20 -9.53
CA SER A 21 -10.18 16.56 -10.29
C SER A 21 -10.99 17.55 -11.12
N LEU A 22 -11.07 18.82 -10.67
CA LEU A 22 -11.70 19.91 -11.41
C LEU A 22 -10.77 20.59 -12.41
N GLY A 23 -9.48 20.22 -12.46
CA GLY A 23 -8.50 20.84 -13.36
C GLY A 23 -8.18 22.32 -13.05
N LEU A 24 -8.54 22.80 -11.85
CA LEU A 24 -8.42 24.21 -11.47
C LEU A 24 -7.07 24.53 -10.83
N SER A 25 -6.57 25.75 -11.04
CA SER A 25 -5.42 26.27 -10.26
C SER A 25 -5.79 26.47 -8.78
N ARG A 26 -4.80 26.55 -7.88
CA ARG A 26 -5.06 26.80 -6.45
C ARG A 26 -5.87 28.08 -6.22
N VAL A 27 -5.56 29.14 -6.96
CA VAL A 27 -6.27 30.43 -6.88
C VAL A 27 -7.69 30.31 -7.40
N ALA A 28 -7.89 29.64 -8.54
CA ALA A 28 -9.23 29.45 -9.11
C ALA A 28 -10.11 28.59 -8.19
N TYR A 29 -9.54 27.55 -7.59
CA TYR A 29 -10.24 26.68 -6.66
C TYR A 29 -10.60 27.37 -5.33
N ALA A 30 -9.69 28.18 -4.79
CA ALA A 30 -9.97 28.98 -3.59
C ALA A 30 -11.10 29.98 -3.85
N ARG A 31 -11.14 30.60 -5.04
CA ARG A 31 -12.26 31.47 -5.45
C ARG A 31 -13.57 30.70 -5.54
N LEU A 32 -13.56 29.53 -6.20
CA LEU A 32 -14.75 28.69 -6.33
C LEU A 32 -15.31 28.25 -4.96
N ILE A 33 -14.44 27.89 -4.01
CA ILE A 33 -14.87 27.59 -2.64
C ILE A 33 -15.41 28.83 -1.93
N ALA A 34 -14.79 30.00 -2.12
CA ALA A 34 -15.25 31.25 -1.53
C ALA A 34 -16.63 31.68 -2.09
N ASP A 35 -16.87 31.48 -3.38
CA ASP A 35 -18.16 31.75 -4.02
C ASP A 35 -19.24 30.82 -3.45
N ALA A 36 -18.96 29.51 -3.39
CA ALA A 36 -19.86 28.54 -2.75
C ALA A 36 -20.09 28.81 -1.25
N TYR A 37 -19.06 29.30 -0.55
CA TYR A 37 -19.17 29.72 0.84
C TYR A 37 -20.09 30.93 1.00
N ASN A 38 -20.01 31.91 0.10
CA ASN A 38 -20.89 33.08 0.12
C ASN A 38 -22.35 32.70 -0.20
N GLU A 39 -22.55 31.77 -1.13
CA GLU A 39 -23.87 31.22 -1.45
C GLU A 39 -24.48 30.52 -0.22
N LEU A 40 -23.73 29.64 0.45
CA LEU A 40 -24.20 28.93 1.65
C LEU A 40 -24.32 29.82 2.89
N GLY A 41 -23.42 30.79 3.05
CA GLY A 41 -23.43 31.77 4.14
C GLY A 41 -24.62 32.72 4.10
N SER A 42 -25.27 32.88 2.94
CA SER A 42 -26.55 33.58 2.82
C SER A 42 -27.75 32.78 3.36
N VAL A 43 -27.61 31.45 3.48
CA VAL A 43 -28.67 30.51 3.89
C VAL A 43 -28.50 30.04 5.35
N LEU A 44 -27.28 30.04 5.88
CA LEU A 44 -26.95 29.63 7.26
C LEU A 44 -26.54 30.86 8.10
N ALA A 45 -27.41 31.31 9.00
CA ALA A 45 -27.16 32.47 9.86
C ALA A 45 -26.12 32.17 10.96
N ALA A 46 -24.88 32.61 10.77
CA ALA A 46 -24.04 33.38 11.73
C ALA A 46 -22.58 33.46 11.25
N PRO A 47 -21.93 34.63 11.31
CA PRO A 47 -20.57 34.81 10.84
C PRO A 47 -19.58 34.48 11.96
N ASP A 48 -18.79 33.43 11.79
CA ASP A 48 -17.55 33.27 12.55
C ASP A 48 -16.38 33.66 11.63
N HIS A 49 -15.89 34.89 11.78
CA HIS A 49 -14.94 35.57 10.89
C HIS A 49 -13.49 35.04 10.96
N ARG A 50 -13.30 33.73 11.06
CA ARG A 50 -11.98 33.09 10.97
C ARG A 50 -11.99 31.88 10.05
N THR A 51 -12.33 32.08 8.79
CA THR A 51 -12.12 31.10 7.72
C THR A 51 -10.77 31.29 7.06
N THR A 52 -9.71 30.86 7.75
CA THR A 52 -8.46 30.54 7.05
C THR A 52 -8.69 29.21 6.32
N VAL A 53 -8.85 29.25 4.99
CA VAL A 53 -8.68 28.03 4.18
C VAL A 53 -7.24 27.57 4.44
N PRO A 54 -7.01 26.40 5.05
CA PRO A 54 -5.67 26.00 5.43
C PRO A 54 -4.80 25.90 4.19
N ARG A 55 -3.59 26.48 4.25
CA ARG A 55 -2.57 26.28 3.22
C ARG A 55 -2.23 24.79 3.18
N PRO A 56 -2.26 24.14 2.00
CA PRO A 56 -1.87 22.76 1.88
C PRO A 56 -0.41 22.61 2.35
N GLY A 57 -0.15 21.75 3.34
CA GLY A 57 1.20 21.39 3.78
C GLY A 57 1.66 21.83 5.16
N SER A 58 0.99 22.80 5.78
CA SER A 58 1.09 22.95 7.23
C SER A 58 0.15 21.93 7.86
N GLY A 59 0.55 21.23 8.93
CA GLY A 59 -0.33 20.35 9.72
C GLY A 59 -1.45 21.14 10.43
N ALA A 60 -2.30 21.80 9.65
CA ALA A 60 -3.28 22.78 10.08
C ALA A 60 -4.57 22.11 10.57
N GLU A 61 -5.15 22.71 11.60
CA GLU A 61 -6.46 22.38 12.16
C GLU A 61 -7.52 22.22 11.07
N ALA A 62 -8.45 21.28 11.28
CA ALA A 62 -9.54 21.01 10.37
C ALA A 62 -10.33 22.31 10.07
N PRO A 63 -10.66 22.62 8.80
CA PRO A 63 -11.46 23.79 8.47
C PRO A 63 -12.81 23.72 9.19
N GLY A 64 -13.37 24.86 9.58
CA GLY A 64 -14.69 24.92 10.22
C GLY A 64 -15.78 24.27 9.35
N LEU A 65 -16.86 23.79 9.99
CA LEU A 65 -17.91 23.00 9.31
C LEU A 65 -18.48 23.73 8.08
N THR A 66 -18.73 25.04 8.15
CA THR A 66 -19.25 25.83 7.01
C THR A 66 -18.27 25.85 5.83
N ALA A 67 -16.96 25.91 6.08
CA ALA A 67 -15.96 25.81 5.03
C ALA A 67 -15.91 24.39 4.42
N GLN A 68 -16.10 23.35 5.24
CA GLN A 68 -16.24 21.98 4.74
C GLN A 68 -17.49 21.81 3.87
N LEU A 69 -18.63 22.39 4.26
CA LEU A 69 -19.88 22.36 3.47
C LEU A 69 -19.73 23.11 2.14
N ALA A 70 -19.02 24.24 2.11
CA ALA A 70 -18.71 24.94 0.85
C ALA A 70 -17.87 24.09 -0.10
N ILE A 71 -16.83 23.43 0.41
CA ILE A 71 -16.01 22.51 -0.39
C ILE A 71 -16.88 21.32 -0.85
N ALA A 72 -17.75 20.79 0.02
CA ALA A 72 -18.65 19.69 -0.32
C ALA A 72 -19.66 20.07 -1.41
N HIS A 73 -20.21 21.28 -1.36
CA HIS A 73 -21.11 21.82 -2.37
C HIS A 73 -20.45 21.87 -3.76
N VAL A 74 -19.21 22.38 -3.83
CA VAL A 74 -18.41 22.42 -5.06
C VAL A 74 -18.23 21.02 -5.68
N HIS A 75 -18.06 20.00 -4.83
CA HIS A 75 -17.88 18.61 -5.27
C HIS A 75 -19.16 17.79 -5.28
N ARG A 76 -20.32 18.41 -5.04
CA ARG A 76 -21.64 17.76 -4.99
C ARG A 76 -21.71 16.60 -3.98
N VAL A 77 -21.01 16.73 -2.86
CA VAL A 77 -21.08 15.80 -1.73
C VAL A 77 -22.23 16.22 -0.81
N PRO A 78 -23.17 15.31 -0.45
CA PRO A 78 -24.27 15.64 0.44
C PRO A 78 -23.80 16.10 1.83
N GLU A 79 -24.45 17.12 2.40
CA GLU A 79 -24.08 17.68 3.72
C GLU A 79 -24.09 16.63 4.84
N ALA A 80 -25.05 15.70 4.79
CA ALA A 80 -25.15 14.59 5.73
C ALA A 80 -23.87 13.74 5.77
N GLU A 81 -23.19 13.58 4.63
CA GLU A 81 -21.95 12.80 4.54
C GLU A 81 -20.75 13.57 5.10
N VAL A 82 -20.73 14.90 4.97
CA VAL A 82 -19.69 15.77 5.56
C VAL A 82 -19.68 15.64 7.07
N VAL A 83 -20.87 15.73 7.69
CA VAL A 83 -21.05 15.58 9.14
C VAL A 83 -20.75 14.14 9.58
N ARG A 84 -21.23 13.14 8.84
CA ARG A 84 -21.07 11.72 9.19
C ARG A 84 -19.62 11.25 9.15
N LEU A 85 -18.85 11.70 8.15
CA LEU A 85 -17.49 11.22 7.91
C LEU A 85 -16.42 12.09 8.57
N GLY A 86 -16.68 13.39 8.73
CA GLY A 86 -15.75 14.34 9.30
C GLY A 86 -14.52 14.59 8.43
N TRP A 87 -13.75 15.62 8.79
CA TRP A 87 -12.52 15.98 8.09
C TRP A 87 -11.38 14.99 8.39
N PRO A 88 -10.46 14.74 7.43
CA PRO A 88 -10.56 15.03 5.99
C PRO A 88 -11.34 13.94 5.21
N HIS A 89 -11.95 12.98 5.89
CA HIS A 89 -12.42 11.72 5.32
C HIS A 89 -13.52 11.88 4.26
N TRP A 90 -14.47 12.81 4.41
CA TRP A 90 -15.51 12.99 3.39
C TRP A 90 -14.94 13.36 2.01
N LEU A 91 -13.72 13.91 1.92
CA LEU A 91 -13.04 14.20 0.65
C LEU A 91 -12.78 12.93 -0.18
N HIS A 92 -12.77 11.75 0.43
CA HIS A 92 -12.66 10.48 -0.28
C HIS A 92 -13.88 10.13 -1.15
N LEU A 93 -15.02 10.79 -0.90
CA LEU A 93 -16.19 10.71 -1.80
C LEU A 93 -15.93 11.40 -3.13
N VAL A 94 -15.07 12.41 -3.14
CA VAL A 94 -14.66 13.16 -4.34
C VAL A 94 -13.59 12.40 -5.13
N THR A 95 -12.77 11.61 -4.45
CA THR A 95 -11.65 10.87 -5.06
C THR A 95 -12.03 9.47 -5.55
N ASP A 96 -13.32 9.15 -5.69
CA ASP A 96 -13.83 7.82 -6.13
C ASP A 96 -13.39 6.64 -5.23
N ASP A 97 -12.94 6.91 -4.00
CA ASP A 97 -12.62 5.86 -3.02
C ASP A 97 -13.86 5.44 -2.21
N ALA A 98 -15.02 6.06 -2.48
CA ALA A 98 -16.27 5.83 -1.77
C ALA A 98 -16.67 4.34 -1.73
N ALA A 99 -16.45 3.63 -2.83
CA ALA A 99 -16.72 2.20 -2.95
C ALA A 99 -15.88 1.36 -1.98
N LEU A 100 -14.64 1.77 -1.73
CA LEU A 100 -13.71 1.10 -0.83
C LEU A 100 -14.06 1.37 0.65
N LEU A 101 -14.41 2.61 0.98
CA LEU A 101 -14.41 3.08 2.37
C LEU A 101 -15.80 3.06 3.04
N TYR A 102 -16.84 3.42 2.30
CA TYR A 102 -18.13 3.80 2.91
C TYR A 102 -19.28 2.85 2.60
N ARG A 103 -19.16 2.01 1.57
CA ARG A 103 -20.18 1.01 1.26
C ARG A 103 -20.32 -0.05 2.36
N ARG A 104 -21.54 -0.57 2.54
CA ARG A 104 -21.88 -1.69 3.44
C ARG A 104 -21.11 -2.95 3.04
N TRP A 105 -20.55 -3.69 4.00
CA TRP A 105 -19.75 -4.90 3.74
C TRP A 105 -20.65 -6.08 3.34
N THR A 106 -20.91 -6.19 2.04
CA THR A 106 -21.65 -7.29 1.41
C THR A 106 -20.86 -7.88 0.23
N PRO A 107 -21.15 -9.11 -0.22
CA PRO A 107 -20.52 -9.66 -1.41
C PRO A 107 -20.64 -8.75 -2.64
N GLN A 108 -21.81 -8.14 -2.88
CA GLN A 108 -21.99 -7.21 -4.00
C GLN A 108 -21.06 -5.99 -3.90
N SER A 109 -20.95 -5.39 -2.71
CA SER A 109 -20.04 -4.25 -2.51
C SER A 109 -18.57 -4.63 -2.67
N ALA A 110 -18.21 -5.90 -2.43
CA ALA A 110 -16.86 -6.39 -2.66
C ALA A 110 -16.58 -6.51 -4.17
N ILE A 111 -17.56 -6.97 -4.95
CA ILE A 111 -17.50 -6.96 -6.42
C ILE A 111 -17.34 -5.52 -6.93
N ASP A 112 -18.12 -4.57 -6.39
CA ASP A 112 -18.01 -3.15 -6.78
C ASP A 112 -16.62 -2.57 -6.46
N ALA A 113 -16.05 -2.90 -5.30
CA ALA A 113 -14.72 -2.49 -4.89
C ALA A 113 -13.63 -3.07 -5.80
N LEU A 114 -13.73 -4.35 -6.17
CA LEU A 114 -12.84 -4.99 -7.16
C LEU A 114 -12.97 -4.30 -8.53
N GLY A 115 -14.20 -3.97 -8.96
CA GLY A 115 -14.49 -3.19 -10.16
C GLY A 115 -13.83 -1.82 -10.19
N SER A 116 -13.85 -1.10 -9.07
CA SER A 116 -13.17 0.21 -8.96
C SER A 116 -11.66 0.08 -9.11
N THR A 117 -11.05 -0.96 -8.52
CA THR A 117 -9.59 -1.15 -8.55
C THR A 117 -9.08 -1.75 -9.86
N ALA A 118 -9.92 -2.48 -10.59
CA ALA A 118 -9.61 -3.03 -11.91
C ALA A 118 -9.41 -1.95 -12.99
N ARG A 119 -9.89 -0.72 -12.74
CA ARG A 119 -9.74 0.44 -13.64
C ARG A 119 -8.63 1.41 -13.23
N LEU A 120 -7.77 1.03 -12.28
CA LEU A 120 -6.74 1.93 -11.73
C LEU A 120 -5.52 2.16 -12.63
N ALA A 121 -5.34 1.42 -13.73
CA ALA A 121 -4.24 1.69 -14.67
C ALA A 121 -4.23 3.13 -15.19
N ASP A 122 -5.42 3.66 -15.50
CA ASP A 122 -5.58 5.00 -16.07
C ASP A 122 -5.78 6.07 -14.98
N ALA A 123 -5.80 5.67 -13.71
CA ALA A 123 -6.03 6.59 -12.61
C ALA A 123 -4.78 7.44 -12.35
N ARG A 124 -4.97 8.74 -12.09
CA ARG A 124 -3.86 9.64 -11.75
C ARG A 124 -3.08 9.10 -10.53
N PRO A 125 -1.73 9.10 -10.59
CA PRO A 125 -0.88 8.70 -9.47
C PRO A 125 -1.20 9.51 -8.22
N ARG A 126 -1.18 8.85 -7.06
CA ARG A 126 -1.43 9.48 -5.76
C ARG A 126 -0.25 9.21 -4.84
N THR A 127 -0.01 10.13 -3.92
CA THR A 127 1.13 10.06 -2.99
C THR A 127 0.74 9.77 -1.54
N TYR A 128 -0.55 9.75 -1.20
CA TYR A 128 -1.03 9.53 0.17
C TYR A 128 -1.95 8.31 0.32
N LEU A 129 -2.01 7.76 1.53
CA LEU A 129 -2.93 6.69 1.90
C LEU A 129 -4.34 7.23 2.19
N ALA A 130 -5.36 6.62 1.58
CA ALA A 130 -6.76 6.96 1.72
C ALA A 130 -7.35 6.59 3.10
N VAL A 131 -6.74 5.68 3.86
CA VAL A 131 -7.29 5.20 5.13
C VAL A 131 -6.23 5.27 6.21
N THR A 132 -6.43 6.10 7.23
CA THR A 132 -5.58 6.15 8.43
C THR A 132 -6.44 6.37 9.68
N GLY A 133 -5.88 6.12 10.87
CA GLY A 133 -6.53 6.38 12.16
C GLY A 133 -7.95 5.79 12.29
N ARG A 134 -8.94 6.62 12.63
CA ARG A 134 -10.33 6.16 12.89
C ARG A 134 -11.00 5.48 11.69
N ALA A 135 -10.69 5.92 10.46
CA ALA A 135 -11.21 5.28 9.26
C ALA A 135 -10.65 3.86 9.12
N LEU A 136 -9.38 3.67 9.47
CA LEU A 136 -8.74 2.36 9.49
C LEU A 136 -9.34 1.45 10.56
N GLU A 137 -9.54 1.95 11.78
CA GLU A 137 -10.18 1.20 12.86
C GLU A 137 -11.58 0.72 12.45
N THR A 138 -12.36 1.59 11.79
CA THR A 138 -13.68 1.26 11.27
C THR A 138 -13.60 0.18 10.20
N LEU A 139 -12.63 0.28 9.28
CA LEU A 139 -12.41 -0.69 8.22
C LEU A 139 -12.05 -2.07 8.79
N VAL A 140 -11.10 -2.11 9.73
CA VAL A 140 -10.68 -3.30 10.45
C VAL A 140 -11.86 -3.96 11.16
N LYS A 141 -12.64 -3.17 11.92
CA LYS A 141 -13.83 -3.69 12.62
C LYS A 141 -14.81 -4.33 11.63
N LYS A 142 -15.11 -3.66 10.52
CA LYS A 142 -16.01 -4.18 9.49
C LYS A 142 -15.46 -5.47 8.84
N ALA A 143 -14.15 -5.54 8.60
CA ALA A 143 -13.51 -6.74 8.05
C ALA A 143 -13.65 -7.95 8.99
N LEU A 144 -13.38 -7.76 10.28
CA LEU A 144 -13.51 -8.83 11.27
C LEU A 144 -14.98 -9.25 11.47
N THR A 145 -15.91 -8.29 11.54
CA THR A 145 -17.35 -8.60 11.63
C THR A 145 -17.84 -9.39 10.41
N ALA A 146 -17.37 -9.05 9.21
CA ALA A 146 -17.73 -9.79 7.99
C ALA A 146 -17.17 -11.23 7.98
N LEU A 147 -16.04 -11.47 8.65
CA LEU A 147 -15.50 -12.83 8.85
C LEU A 147 -16.29 -13.63 9.88
N ASP A 148 -16.69 -13.00 10.99
CA ASP A 148 -17.47 -13.66 12.05
C ASP A 148 -18.90 -13.99 11.59
N HIS A 149 -19.45 -13.17 10.70
CA HIS A 149 -20.80 -13.30 10.17
C HIS A 149 -20.80 -13.23 8.63
N PRO A 150 -20.28 -14.27 7.94
CA PRO A 150 -20.19 -14.26 6.49
C PRO A 150 -21.58 -14.32 5.85
N LEU A 151 -21.84 -13.39 4.93
CA LEU A 151 -23.04 -13.42 4.10
C LEU A 151 -22.80 -14.34 2.89
N PRO A 152 -23.77 -15.20 2.51
CA PRO A 152 -23.61 -16.03 1.34
C PRO A 152 -23.49 -15.17 0.09
N VAL A 153 -22.55 -15.53 -0.79
CA VAL A 153 -22.43 -14.87 -2.10
C VAL A 153 -23.71 -15.16 -2.90
N PRO A 154 -24.39 -14.13 -3.42
CA PRO A 154 -25.64 -14.34 -4.14
C PRO A 154 -25.39 -15.14 -5.41
N SER A 155 -26.38 -15.96 -5.80
CA SER A 155 -26.37 -16.57 -7.13
C SER A 155 -26.56 -15.49 -8.18
N ARG A 156 -25.90 -15.66 -9.32
CA ARG A 156 -26.05 -14.77 -10.48
C ARG A 156 -26.37 -15.61 -11.70
N ASP A 157 -27.40 -15.19 -12.43
CA ASP A 157 -27.76 -15.80 -13.71
C ASP A 157 -26.82 -15.30 -14.83
N GLY A 158 -26.56 -16.16 -15.81
CA GLY A 158 -25.66 -15.87 -16.93
C GLY A 158 -24.96 -17.11 -17.46
N CYS A 159 -24.00 -16.92 -18.39
CA CYS A 159 -23.16 -18.01 -18.87
C CYS A 159 -22.36 -18.58 -17.69
N ARG A 160 -22.62 -19.84 -17.33
CA ARG A 160 -22.07 -20.45 -16.11
C ARG A 160 -20.54 -20.49 -16.17
N VAL A 161 -19.89 -19.94 -15.15
CA VAL A 161 -18.45 -20.07 -14.95
C VAL A 161 -18.15 -21.53 -14.60
N SER A 162 -17.42 -22.23 -15.47
CA SER A 162 -17.14 -23.65 -15.27
C SER A 162 -16.06 -23.86 -14.20
N PRO A 163 -16.03 -25.03 -13.54
CA PRO A 163 -14.94 -25.38 -12.63
C PRO A 163 -13.55 -25.33 -13.30
N GLU A 164 -13.49 -25.65 -14.59
CA GLU A 164 -12.28 -25.59 -15.41
C GLU A 164 -11.81 -24.14 -15.61
N THR A 165 -12.72 -23.19 -15.89
CA THR A 165 -12.37 -21.76 -15.95
C THR A 165 -11.76 -21.26 -14.64
N LEU A 166 -12.31 -21.69 -13.49
CA LEU A 166 -11.77 -21.34 -12.17
C LEU A 166 -10.39 -21.96 -11.94
N ALA A 167 -10.18 -23.21 -12.36
CA ALA A 167 -8.88 -23.87 -12.26
C ALA A 167 -7.81 -23.18 -13.14
N HIS A 168 -8.17 -22.79 -14.37
CA HIS A 168 -7.27 -22.03 -15.24
C HIS A 168 -6.91 -20.65 -14.66
N ALA A 169 -7.88 -19.95 -14.06
CA ALA A 169 -7.61 -18.69 -13.37
C ALA A 169 -6.67 -18.85 -12.18
N GLU A 170 -6.88 -19.89 -11.38
CA GLU A 170 -6.01 -20.22 -10.26
C GLU A 170 -4.57 -20.52 -10.71
N ALA A 171 -4.40 -21.33 -11.76
CA ALA A 171 -3.09 -21.64 -12.31
C ALA A 171 -2.36 -20.40 -12.87
N ARG A 172 -3.08 -19.50 -13.56
CA ARG A 172 -2.50 -18.22 -14.04
C ARG A 172 -2.06 -17.33 -12.86
N LEU A 173 -2.87 -17.24 -11.82
CA LEU A 173 -2.51 -16.47 -10.62
C LEU A 173 -1.29 -17.05 -9.91
N GLU A 174 -1.21 -18.38 -9.75
CA GLU A 174 -0.04 -19.03 -9.15
C GLU A 174 1.23 -18.79 -9.97
N ALA A 175 1.14 -18.80 -11.30
CA ALA A 175 2.26 -18.47 -12.16
C ALA A 175 2.73 -17.01 -11.98
N LEU A 176 1.80 -16.06 -11.87
CA LEU A 176 2.12 -14.65 -11.62
C LEU A 176 2.70 -14.44 -10.21
N GLU A 177 2.17 -15.10 -9.19
CA GLU A 177 2.68 -15.10 -7.81
C GLU A 177 4.10 -15.69 -7.76
N LEU A 178 4.40 -16.74 -8.54
CA LEU A 178 5.75 -17.31 -8.62
C LEU A 178 6.75 -16.39 -9.34
N GLN A 179 6.31 -15.65 -10.36
CA GLN A 179 7.14 -14.67 -11.07
C GLN A 179 7.56 -13.50 -10.17
N GLU A 180 6.74 -13.15 -9.19
CA GLU A 180 7.10 -12.17 -8.16
C GLU A 180 8.25 -12.68 -7.27
N ALA A 181 8.28 -13.98 -6.96
CA ALA A 181 9.35 -14.56 -6.16
C ALA A 181 10.70 -14.65 -6.92
N GLY A 182 10.68 -14.62 -8.25
CA GLY A 182 11.88 -14.52 -9.07
C GLY A 182 11.64 -14.80 -10.55
N ALA A 183 11.49 -13.74 -11.35
CA ALA A 183 11.47 -13.79 -12.82
C ALA A 183 12.22 -12.58 -13.42
N ARG A 184 12.71 -12.72 -14.65
CA ARG A 184 13.33 -11.62 -15.42
C ARG A 184 12.27 -10.72 -16.06
N VAL A 185 11.24 -10.35 -15.30
CA VAL A 185 10.16 -9.46 -15.75
C VAL A 185 10.21 -8.22 -14.88
N THR A 186 10.15 -7.04 -15.52
CA THR A 186 10.13 -5.78 -14.75
C THR A 186 8.84 -5.68 -13.94
N PRO A 187 8.87 -5.03 -12.76
CA PRO A 187 7.67 -4.90 -11.93
C PRO A 187 6.49 -4.25 -12.67
N ALA A 188 6.77 -3.34 -13.62
CA ALA A 188 5.75 -2.65 -14.41
C ALA A 188 5.02 -3.60 -15.38
N VAL A 189 5.75 -4.46 -16.09
CA VAL A 189 5.14 -5.45 -16.99
C VAL A 189 4.37 -6.51 -16.20
N LEU A 190 4.92 -6.97 -15.08
CA LEU A 190 4.24 -7.92 -14.21
C LEU A 190 2.96 -7.31 -13.60
N TYR A 191 2.97 -6.01 -13.26
CA TYR A 191 1.77 -5.29 -12.82
C TYR A 191 0.67 -5.30 -13.89
N LEU A 192 1.01 -5.05 -15.15
CA LEU A 192 0.02 -5.07 -16.25
C LEU A 192 -0.59 -6.46 -16.44
N ALA A 193 0.21 -7.53 -16.34
CA ALA A 193 -0.28 -8.89 -16.41
C ALA A 193 -1.21 -9.24 -15.23
N ALA A 194 -0.83 -8.88 -14.01
CA ALA A 194 -1.66 -9.06 -12.82
C ALA A 194 -2.97 -8.25 -12.90
N LEU A 195 -2.91 -7.02 -13.45
CA LEU A 195 -4.07 -6.18 -13.63
C LEU A 195 -5.05 -6.75 -14.66
N ALA A 196 -4.53 -7.31 -15.76
CA ALA A 196 -5.37 -8.00 -16.76
C ALA A 196 -6.08 -9.21 -16.15
N GLU A 197 -5.41 -10.00 -15.30
CA GLU A 197 -6.04 -11.10 -14.58
C GLU A 197 -7.10 -10.59 -13.59
N HIS A 198 -6.81 -9.50 -12.87
CA HIS A 198 -7.78 -8.83 -11.97
C HIS A 198 -9.02 -8.34 -12.73
N GLN A 199 -8.83 -7.73 -13.90
CA GLN A 199 -9.92 -7.30 -14.79
C GLN A 199 -10.74 -8.48 -15.30
N LEU A 200 -10.11 -9.57 -15.72
CA LEU A 200 -10.77 -10.79 -16.18
C LEU A 200 -11.67 -11.38 -15.08
N LEU A 201 -11.12 -11.55 -13.87
CA LEU A 201 -11.86 -12.12 -12.73
C LEU A 201 -13.02 -11.22 -12.29
N THR A 202 -12.81 -9.91 -12.33
CA THR A 202 -13.87 -8.94 -12.07
C THR A 202 -14.94 -8.94 -13.16
N GLY A 203 -14.55 -9.15 -14.42
CA GLY A 203 -15.47 -9.39 -15.54
C GLY A 203 -16.34 -10.62 -15.27
N LEU A 204 -15.73 -11.75 -14.90
CA LEU A 204 -16.48 -12.97 -14.54
C LEU A 204 -17.43 -12.76 -13.36
N LEU A 205 -17.07 -11.97 -12.35
CA LEU A 205 -17.95 -11.62 -11.23
C LEU A 205 -19.13 -10.73 -11.63
N THR A 206 -18.97 -9.92 -12.68
CA THR A 206 -19.97 -8.93 -13.10
C THR A 206 -20.82 -9.38 -14.29
N SER A 207 -20.36 -10.34 -15.10
CA SER A 207 -21.09 -10.82 -16.29
C SER A 207 -21.30 -12.34 -16.32
N GLY A 208 -20.59 -13.11 -15.51
CA GLY A 208 -20.71 -14.57 -15.47
C GLY A 208 -21.86 -15.06 -14.61
N GLY A 209 -22.34 -16.28 -14.89
CA GLY A 209 -23.30 -16.99 -14.05
C GLY A 209 -22.58 -17.87 -13.00
N TYR A 210 -22.97 -17.78 -11.74
CA TYR A 210 -22.37 -18.58 -10.66
C TYR A 210 -23.35 -18.84 -9.51
N ASN A 211 -23.12 -19.94 -8.79
CA ASN A 211 -23.79 -20.24 -7.53
C ASN A 211 -22.95 -19.71 -6.34
N PRO A 212 -23.42 -19.80 -5.09
CA PRO A 212 -22.70 -19.25 -3.93
C PRO A 212 -21.28 -19.82 -3.77
N THR A 213 -21.08 -21.10 -4.04
CA THR A 213 -19.77 -21.77 -3.92
C THR A 213 -18.78 -21.28 -4.97
N SER A 214 -19.17 -21.30 -6.25
CA SER A 214 -18.33 -20.79 -7.34
C SER A 214 -18.10 -19.29 -7.23
N GLY A 215 -19.10 -18.53 -6.77
CA GLY A 215 -19.00 -17.10 -6.52
C GLY A 215 -18.01 -16.77 -5.40
N ALA A 216 -18.01 -17.52 -4.29
CA ALA A 216 -17.03 -17.36 -3.21
C ALA A 216 -15.60 -17.69 -3.68
N ARG A 217 -15.43 -18.76 -4.46
CA ARG A 217 -14.13 -19.10 -5.06
C ARG A 217 -13.65 -18.02 -6.01
N LEU A 218 -14.53 -17.50 -6.86
CA LEU A 218 -14.20 -16.43 -7.80
C LEU A 218 -13.85 -15.11 -7.09
N LEU A 219 -14.59 -14.75 -6.03
CA LEU A 219 -14.25 -13.61 -5.16
C LEU A 219 -12.86 -13.76 -4.54
N LEU A 220 -12.52 -14.97 -4.08
CA LEU A 220 -11.22 -15.24 -3.49
C LEU A 220 -10.09 -15.13 -4.54
N LEU A 221 -10.30 -15.63 -5.76
CA LEU A 221 -9.34 -15.47 -6.85
C LEU A 221 -9.16 -13.98 -7.22
N ALA A 222 -10.25 -13.21 -7.31
CA ALA A 222 -10.18 -11.78 -7.55
C ALA A 222 -9.46 -11.03 -6.41
N ALA A 223 -9.66 -11.46 -5.16
CA ALA A 223 -8.93 -10.91 -4.01
C ALA A 223 -7.42 -11.16 -4.09
N ARG A 224 -7.01 -12.36 -4.56
CA ARG A 224 -5.60 -12.70 -4.82
C ARG A 224 -5.01 -11.84 -5.92
N ALA A 225 -5.72 -11.68 -7.04
CA ALA A 225 -5.30 -10.81 -8.14
C ALA A 225 -5.13 -9.36 -7.68
N ALA A 226 -6.09 -8.86 -6.90
CA ALA A 226 -6.06 -7.51 -6.34
C ALA A 226 -4.86 -7.31 -5.42
N VAL A 227 -4.58 -8.21 -4.46
CA VAL A 227 -3.42 -8.03 -3.57
C VAL A 227 -2.10 -8.11 -4.34
N LEU A 228 -2.00 -8.95 -5.37
CA LEU A 228 -0.80 -9.03 -6.21
C LEU A 228 -0.57 -7.71 -6.96
N CYS A 229 -1.62 -7.11 -7.52
CA CYS A 229 -1.55 -5.75 -8.07
C CYS A 229 -1.11 -4.74 -7.01
N GLY A 230 -1.56 -4.90 -5.77
CA GLY A 230 -1.18 -4.07 -4.63
C GLY A 230 0.31 -4.14 -4.33
N TRP A 231 0.83 -5.37 -4.19
CA TRP A 231 2.25 -5.63 -3.98
C TRP A 231 3.11 -5.02 -5.09
N LEU A 232 2.75 -5.28 -6.35
CA LEU A 232 3.47 -4.78 -7.52
C LEU A 232 3.41 -3.25 -7.63
N SER A 233 2.30 -2.62 -7.26
CA SER A 233 2.23 -1.15 -7.14
C SER A 233 3.24 -0.62 -6.12
N GLY A 234 3.48 -1.37 -5.03
CA GLY A 234 4.54 -1.08 -4.07
C GLY A 234 5.93 -1.15 -4.69
N CYS A 235 6.23 -2.14 -5.55
CA CYS A 235 7.47 -2.22 -6.31
C CYS A 235 7.69 -0.98 -7.20
N LEU A 236 6.60 -0.42 -7.74
CA LEU A 236 6.62 0.81 -8.55
C LEU A 236 6.78 2.10 -7.72
N GLY A 237 6.74 2.00 -6.39
CA GLY A 237 6.78 3.15 -5.48
C GLY A 237 5.45 3.91 -5.38
N GLU A 238 4.34 3.23 -5.63
CA GLU A 238 2.98 3.80 -5.69
C GLU A 238 2.10 3.32 -4.53
N GLU A 239 2.47 3.70 -3.30
CA GLU A 239 1.83 3.19 -2.07
C GLU A 239 0.31 3.44 -2.01
N ALA A 240 -0.17 4.55 -2.54
CA ALA A 240 -1.59 4.88 -2.58
C ALA A 240 -2.39 3.97 -3.55
N ARG A 241 -1.75 3.49 -4.61
CA ARG A 241 -2.35 2.48 -5.51
C ARG A 241 -2.31 1.12 -4.85
N ALA A 242 -1.19 0.79 -4.20
CA ALA A 242 -1.01 -0.44 -3.45
C ALA A 242 -2.10 -0.61 -2.38
N GLU A 243 -2.35 0.44 -1.60
CA GLU A 243 -3.36 0.46 -0.55
C GLU A 243 -4.76 0.17 -1.09
N ARG A 244 -5.21 0.85 -2.15
CA ARG A 244 -6.55 0.64 -2.72
C ARG A 244 -6.78 -0.79 -3.18
N HIS A 245 -5.78 -1.39 -3.82
CA HIS A 245 -5.78 -2.81 -4.16
C HIS A 245 -5.88 -3.71 -2.91
N CYS A 246 -5.12 -3.42 -1.85
CA CYS A 246 -5.20 -4.14 -0.58
C CYS A 246 -6.57 -4.01 0.08
N LEU A 247 -7.18 -2.81 0.10
CA LEU A 247 -8.51 -2.58 0.65
C LEU A 247 -9.59 -3.40 -0.07
N ALA A 248 -9.54 -3.43 -1.41
CA ALA A 248 -10.43 -4.27 -2.21
C ALA A 248 -10.21 -5.76 -1.93
N ALA A 249 -8.95 -6.20 -1.82
CA ALA A 249 -8.60 -7.58 -1.51
C ALA A 249 -9.10 -8.02 -0.12
N ILE A 250 -8.90 -7.21 0.93
CA ILE A 250 -9.39 -7.48 2.29
C ILE A 250 -10.91 -7.65 2.26
N ARG A 251 -11.62 -6.73 1.58
CA ARG A 251 -13.07 -6.76 1.47
C ARG A 251 -13.57 -8.02 0.77
N ALA A 252 -12.94 -8.38 -0.35
CA ALA A 252 -13.29 -9.56 -1.13
C ALA A 252 -12.98 -10.86 -0.38
N ALA A 253 -11.82 -10.96 0.29
CA ALA A 253 -11.45 -12.12 1.09
C ALA A 253 -12.37 -12.29 2.31
N ALA A 254 -12.78 -11.20 2.96
CA ALA A 254 -13.75 -11.26 4.05
C ALA A 254 -15.12 -11.72 3.55
N ALA A 255 -15.59 -11.18 2.42
CA ALA A 255 -16.84 -11.61 1.79
C ALA A 255 -16.82 -13.08 1.31
N ALA A 256 -15.65 -13.60 0.96
CA ALA A 256 -15.44 -15.01 0.62
C ALA A 256 -15.26 -15.91 1.85
N GLY A 257 -15.26 -15.37 3.07
CA GLY A 257 -15.08 -16.13 4.31
C GLY A 257 -13.68 -16.74 4.45
N ALA A 258 -12.63 -16.03 3.99
CA ALA A 258 -11.25 -16.52 3.95
C ALA A 258 -10.35 -15.87 5.03
N PRO A 259 -10.41 -16.30 6.31
CA PRO A 259 -9.72 -15.64 7.43
C PRO A 259 -8.20 -15.55 7.25
N LYS A 260 -7.58 -16.63 6.74
CA LYS A 260 -6.14 -16.65 6.46
C LYS A 260 -5.74 -15.55 5.47
N ARG A 261 -6.52 -15.38 4.39
CA ARG A 261 -6.23 -14.39 3.34
C ARG A 261 -6.48 -12.97 3.85
N VAL A 262 -7.54 -12.76 4.63
CA VAL A 262 -7.76 -11.47 5.32
C VAL A 262 -6.58 -11.12 6.23
N ALA A 263 -6.09 -12.06 7.04
CA ALA A 263 -4.93 -11.82 7.90
C ALA A 263 -3.69 -11.41 7.09
N CYS A 264 -3.38 -12.11 5.99
CA CYS A 264 -2.26 -11.76 5.13
C CYS A 264 -2.42 -10.38 4.49
N TYR A 265 -3.62 -10.02 4.03
CA TYR A 265 -3.86 -8.74 3.36
C TYR A 265 -3.86 -7.56 4.35
N LEU A 266 -4.29 -7.78 5.60
CA LEU A 266 -4.13 -6.80 6.68
C LEU A 266 -2.65 -6.53 7.00
N VAL A 267 -1.82 -7.57 7.00
CA VAL A 267 -0.37 -7.45 7.20
C VAL A 267 0.30 -6.74 6.02
N GLU A 268 -0.15 -7.00 4.79
CA GLU A 268 0.35 -6.27 3.62
C GLU A 268 0.01 -4.78 3.71
N LEU A 269 -1.24 -4.45 4.08
CA LEU A 269 -1.64 -3.08 4.36
C LEU A 269 -0.79 -2.45 5.49
N ALA A 270 -0.48 -3.20 6.56
CA ALA A 270 0.37 -2.72 7.65
C ALA A 270 1.77 -2.32 7.15
N SER A 271 2.34 -3.06 6.19
CA SER A 271 3.61 -2.71 5.56
C SER A 271 3.54 -1.33 4.88
N ARG A 272 2.43 -1.00 4.21
CA ARG A 272 2.22 0.31 3.58
C ARG A 272 2.14 1.42 4.60
N HIS A 273 1.45 1.20 5.71
CA HIS A 273 1.38 2.17 6.82
C HIS A 273 2.74 2.42 7.47
N LEU A 274 3.58 1.39 7.63
CA LEU A 274 4.95 1.57 8.12
C LEU A 274 5.79 2.45 7.19
N LEU A 275 5.64 2.25 5.88
CA LEU A 275 6.39 2.99 4.85
C LEU A 275 6.04 4.48 4.84
N VAL A 276 4.78 4.85 5.07
CA VAL A 276 4.34 6.25 5.14
C VAL A 276 4.45 6.86 6.54
N GLY A 277 5.05 6.14 7.50
CA GLY A 277 5.30 6.67 8.84
C GLY A 277 4.09 6.64 9.79
N ALA A 278 3.15 5.70 9.60
CA ALA A 278 1.98 5.49 10.46
C ALA A 278 2.09 4.17 11.29
N PRO A 279 3.03 4.08 12.26
CA PRO A 279 3.30 2.82 12.98
C PRO A 279 2.16 2.36 13.91
N LYS A 280 1.35 3.28 14.45
CA LYS A 280 0.19 2.93 15.30
C LYS A 280 -0.91 2.23 14.50
N ASP A 281 -1.13 2.69 13.27
CA ASP A 281 -2.05 2.07 12.32
C ASP A 281 -1.56 0.68 11.93
N ALA A 282 -0.26 0.54 11.67
CA ALA A 282 0.35 -0.76 11.38
C ALA A 282 0.20 -1.76 12.53
N LEU A 283 0.41 -1.35 13.79
CA LEU A 283 0.16 -2.22 14.96
C LEU A 283 -1.30 -2.65 15.05
N SER A 284 -2.23 -1.73 14.79
CA SER A 284 -3.67 -2.03 14.81
C SER A 284 -4.05 -3.07 13.74
N LEU A 285 -3.45 -2.97 12.56
CA LEU A 285 -3.60 -3.92 11.47
C LEU A 285 -3.01 -5.30 11.79
N VAL A 286 -1.81 -5.35 12.38
CA VAL A 286 -1.19 -6.62 12.79
C VAL A 286 -2.00 -7.29 13.90
N LYS A 287 -2.52 -6.52 14.86
CA LYS A 287 -3.44 -7.03 15.89
C LYS A 287 -4.70 -7.62 15.26
N ALA A 288 -5.28 -6.93 14.28
CA ALA A 288 -6.44 -7.44 13.55
C ALA A 288 -6.14 -8.72 12.77
N ALA A 289 -4.97 -8.81 12.14
CA ALA A 289 -4.54 -10.02 11.45
C ALA A 289 -4.46 -11.22 12.41
N ARG A 290 -3.94 -11.05 13.63
CA ARG A 290 -3.93 -12.10 14.67
C ARG A 290 -5.33 -12.52 15.12
N VAL A 291 -6.29 -11.59 15.16
CA VAL A 291 -7.68 -11.93 15.45
C VAL A 291 -8.27 -12.76 14.31
N ALA A 292 -7.98 -12.41 13.06
CA ALA A 292 -8.45 -13.13 11.88
C ALA A 292 -7.86 -14.54 11.77
N ILE A 293 -6.62 -14.77 12.21
CA ILE A 293 -5.98 -16.11 12.18
C ILE A 293 -5.44 -16.54 13.54
N ARG A 294 -6.11 -17.50 14.18
CA ARG A 294 -5.73 -18.01 15.51
C ARG A 294 -4.44 -18.84 15.50
N HIS A 295 -4.22 -19.64 14.46
CA HIS A 295 -3.08 -20.54 14.33
C HIS A 295 -2.34 -20.28 13.01
N PRO A 296 -1.53 -19.21 12.93
CA PRO A 296 -0.72 -18.94 11.75
C PRO A 296 0.34 -20.03 11.54
N SER A 297 0.78 -20.22 10.30
CA SER A 297 1.98 -21.03 10.03
C SER A 297 3.22 -20.37 10.67
N PRO A 298 4.29 -21.13 10.96
CA PRO A 298 5.53 -20.58 11.52
C PRO A 298 6.07 -19.39 10.71
N ARG A 299 6.13 -19.51 9.38
CA ARG A 299 6.49 -18.39 8.48
C ARG A 299 5.58 -17.18 8.61
N PHE A 300 4.25 -17.37 8.62
CA PHE A 300 3.34 -16.23 8.74
C PHE A 300 3.40 -15.58 10.13
N ALA A 301 3.66 -16.37 11.18
CA ALA A 301 3.94 -15.84 12.52
C ALA A 301 5.21 -14.99 12.53
N ALA A 302 6.28 -15.41 11.84
CA ALA A 302 7.48 -14.61 11.67
C ALA A 302 7.18 -13.28 10.96
N VAL A 303 6.31 -13.28 9.93
CA VAL A 303 5.87 -12.04 9.27
C VAL A 303 5.15 -11.11 10.25
N LEU A 304 4.17 -11.61 11.01
CA LEU A 304 3.44 -10.83 12.01
C LEU A 304 4.38 -10.19 13.03
N HIS A 305 5.30 -10.97 13.61
CA HIS A 305 6.25 -10.49 14.62
C HIS A 305 7.25 -9.48 14.06
N THR A 306 7.66 -9.65 12.81
CA THR A 306 8.54 -8.70 12.13
C THR A 306 7.87 -7.34 11.92
N ARG A 307 6.59 -7.33 11.51
CA ARG A 307 5.83 -6.08 11.35
C ARG A 307 5.56 -5.39 12.69
N GLU A 308 5.30 -6.16 13.75
CA GLU A 308 5.27 -5.64 15.13
C GLU A 308 6.60 -4.97 15.49
N ALA A 309 7.72 -5.65 15.25
CA ALA A 309 9.04 -5.13 15.59
C ALA A 309 9.34 -3.80 14.89
N GLN A 310 9.06 -3.72 13.59
CA GLN A 310 9.25 -2.51 12.80
C GLN A 310 8.36 -1.36 13.27
N ALA A 311 7.12 -1.65 13.67
CA ALA A 311 6.21 -0.65 14.22
C ALA A 311 6.67 -0.13 15.58
N PHE A 312 7.06 -1.02 16.51
CA PHE A 312 7.64 -0.64 17.80
C PHE A 312 8.93 0.15 17.64
N ALA A 313 9.78 -0.25 16.68
CA ALA A 313 11.00 0.47 16.35
C ALA A 313 10.73 1.92 15.93
N ARG A 314 9.76 2.14 15.03
CA ARG A 314 9.32 3.49 14.62
C ARG A 314 8.71 4.31 15.76
N LEU A 315 8.19 3.67 16.80
CA LEU A 315 7.71 4.32 18.02
C LEU A 315 8.81 4.59 19.06
N GLY A 316 10.06 4.15 18.80
CA GLY A 316 11.17 4.25 19.75
C GLY A 316 11.14 3.20 20.86
N GLU A 317 10.28 2.19 20.78
CA GLU A 317 10.10 1.16 21.80
C GLU A 317 11.10 0.00 21.63
N GLU A 318 12.40 0.27 21.85
CA GLU A 318 13.50 -0.68 21.60
C GLU A 318 13.29 -2.06 22.25
N LYS A 319 12.82 -2.11 23.50
CA LYS A 319 12.56 -3.37 24.22
C LYS A 319 11.42 -4.17 23.59
N ALA A 320 10.36 -3.50 23.12
CA ALA A 320 9.23 -4.17 22.47
C ALA A 320 9.64 -4.68 21.08
N ALA A 321 10.38 -3.86 20.33
CA ALA A 321 10.94 -4.23 19.03
C ALA A 321 11.84 -5.46 19.12
N THR A 322 12.82 -5.45 20.03
CA THR A 322 13.77 -6.57 20.22
C THR A 322 13.05 -7.86 20.59
N ARG A 323 12.08 -7.81 21.51
CA ARG A 323 11.27 -8.99 21.87
C ARG A 323 10.48 -9.53 20.69
N ALA A 324 9.94 -8.64 19.85
CA ALA A 324 9.22 -9.05 18.65
C ALA A 324 10.15 -9.69 17.62
N LEU A 325 11.37 -9.17 17.42
CA LEU A 325 12.39 -9.80 16.57
C LEU A 325 12.76 -11.21 17.07
N ILE A 326 12.98 -11.38 18.37
CA ILE A 326 13.26 -12.71 18.95
C ILE A 326 12.12 -13.68 18.63
N ARG A 327 10.86 -13.27 18.81
CA ARG A 327 9.70 -14.12 18.46
C ARG A 327 9.64 -14.42 16.96
N ALA A 328 10.03 -13.47 16.10
CA ALA A 328 10.08 -13.70 14.66
C ALA A 328 11.13 -14.75 14.30
N THR A 329 12.32 -14.67 14.89
CA THR A 329 13.40 -15.65 14.72
C THR A 329 12.97 -17.03 15.21
N THR A 330 12.44 -17.14 16.42
CA THR A 330 11.95 -18.42 16.97
C THR A 330 10.89 -19.03 16.06
N ALA A 331 9.89 -18.23 15.62
CA ALA A 331 8.84 -18.71 14.74
C ALA A 331 9.37 -19.21 13.39
N LEU A 332 10.44 -18.62 12.84
CA LEU A 332 11.03 -19.11 11.59
C LEU A 332 11.89 -20.36 11.82
N SER A 333 12.60 -20.46 12.95
CA SER A 333 13.38 -21.65 13.32
C SER A 333 12.50 -22.87 13.61
N ASP A 334 11.28 -22.64 14.12
CA ASP A 334 10.28 -23.69 14.36
C ASP A 334 9.60 -24.20 13.06
N ASP A 335 9.94 -23.63 11.89
CA ASP A 335 9.46 -24.11 10.59
C ASP A 335 10.15 -25.43 10.24
N GLU A 336 9.68 -26.54 10.83
CA GLU A 336 10.10 -27.87 10.41
C GLU A 336 9.71 -28.07 8.93
N PRO A 337 10.63 -28.53 8.06
CA PRO A 337 10.30 -28.85 6.68
C PRO A 337 9.45 -30.11 6.66
N ASP A 338 8.15 -29.95 6.90
CA ASP A 338 7.17 -30.99 6.64
C ASP A 338 7.19 -31.26 5.13
N ARG A 339 7.86 -32.34 4.74
CA ARG A 339 8.12 -32.72 3.34
C ARG A 339 6.84 -32.96 2.54
N HIS A 340 5.69 -33.05 3.23
CA HIS A 340 4.38 -33.29 2.64
C HIS A 340 3.50 -32.04 2.56
N ARG A 341 3.92 -30.90 3.13
CA ARG A 341 3.16 -29.65 3.07
C ARG A 341 3.75 -28.73 2.00
N ALA A 342 2.98 -28.47 0.94
CA ALA A 342 3.34 -27.43 -0.01
C ALA A 342 3.52 -26.09 0.73
N PRO A 343 4.61 -25.34 0.48
CA PRO A 343 4.85 -24.07 1.15
C PRO A 343 3.70 -23.11 0.82
N ASP A 344 3.29 -22.34 1.82
CA ASP A 344 2.23 -21.34 1.67
C ASP A 344 2.61 -20.33 0.59
N PRO A 345 1.85 -20.21 -0.52
CA PRO A 345 2.14 -19.26 -1.60
C PRO A 345 2.31 -17.81 -1.09
N LEU A 346 1.66 -17.48 0.03
CA LEU A 346 1.70 -16.17 0.69
C LEU A 346 3.01 -15.88 1.43
N CYS A 347 3.88 -16.87 1.62
CA CYS A 347 5.11 -16.77 2.41
C CYS A 347 6.30 -17.43 1.68
N LEU A 348 6.26 -17.52 0.35
CA LEU A 348 7.30 -18.18 -0.45
C LEU A 348 8.68 -17.52 -0.31
N ASN A 349 8.70 -16.21 -0.11
CA ASN A 349 9.91 -15.39 0.04
C ASN A 349 10.33 -15.18 1.51
N VAL A 350 9.64 -15.81 2.47
CA VAL A 350 9.96 -15.68 3.91
C VAL A 350 11.02 -16.72 4.26
N ASP A 351 12.28 -16.30 4.15
CA ASP A 351 13.47 -17.06 4.52
C ASP A 351 14.34 -16.27 5.52
N GLU A 352 15.51 -16.82 5.85
CA GLU A 352 16.46 -16.16 6.76
C GLU A 352 16.94 -14.81 6.22
N THR A 353 17.10 -14.67 4.90
CA THR A 353 17.52 -13.43 4.24
C THR A 353 16.47 -12.35 4.40
N TRP A 354 15.20 -12.71 4.20
CA TRP A 354 14.04 -11.85 4.39
C TRP A 354 13.93 -11.41 5.85
N LEU A 355 14.08 -12.34 6.80
CA LEU A 355 14.01 -12.03 8.23
C LEU A 355 15.15 -11.10 8.66
N ALA A 356 16.37 -11.35 8.18
CA ALA A 356 17.52 -10.49 8.43
C ALA A 356 17.27 -9.07 7.89
N ALA A 357 16.88 -8.92 6.62
CA ALA A 357 16.57 -7.62 6.04
C ALA A 357 15.47 -6.86 6.82
N ALA A 358 14.44 -7.58 7.25
CA ALA A 358 13.35 -6.97 8.00
C ALA A 358 13.77 -6.58 9.43
N SER A 359 14.68 -7.34 10.05
CA SER A 359 15.34 -7.01 11.32
C SER A 359 16.24 -5.78 11.18
N GLY A 360 17.04 -5.71 10.11
CA GLY A 360 17.86 -4.54 9.78
C GLY A 360 17.02 -3.28 9.65
N THR A 361 15.86 -3.38 9.01
CA THR A 361 14.90 -2.26 8.90
C THR A 361 14.40 -1.80 10.28
N ALA A 362 14.15 -2.72 11.22
CA ALA A 362 13.78 -2.35 12.58
C ALA A 362 14.93 -1.65 13.33
N TRP A 363 16.17 -2.13 13.20
CA TRP A 363 17.33 -1.46 13.80
C TRP A 363 17.59 -0.07 13.23
N LEU A 364 17.42 0.10 11.92
CA LEU A 364 17.49 1.40 11.28
C LEU A 364 16.43 2.35 11.85
N HIS A 365 15.19 1.90 12.02
CA HIS A 365 14.12 2.72 12.61
C HIS A 365 14.36 3.11 14.08
N LEU A 366 15.16 2.32 14.81
CA LEU A 366 15.62 2.65 16.17
C LEU A 366 16.81 3.64 16.19
N GLY A 367 17.30 4.08 15.04
CA GLY A 367 18.49 4.93 14.95
C GLY A 367 19.76 4.18 15.37
N ARG A 368 19.88 2.91 14.96
CA ARG A 368 21.04 2.04 15.18
C ARG A 368 21.58 1.51 13.84
N PRO A 369 22.04 2.38 12.93
CA PRO A 369 22.51 1.97 11.61
C PRO A 369 23.67 0.95 11.68
N GLU A 370 24.51 1.02 12.71
CA GLU A 370 25.60 0.08 12.98
C GLU A 370 25.12 -1.34 13.26
N LYS A 371 23.94 -1.50 13.87
CA LYS A 371 23.29 -2.81 14.05
C LYS A 371 22.50 -3.24 12.82
N ALA A 372 22.03 -2.29 12.02
CA ALA A 372 21.23 -2.56 10.82
C ALA A 372 22.07 -3.11 9.68
N MET A 373 23.27 -2.55 9.44
CA MET A 373 24.09 -2.88 8.27
C MET A 373 24.40 -4.38 8.14
N PRO A 374 24.86 -5.09 9.18
CA PRO A 374 25.17 -6.52 9.06
C PRO A 374 23.96 -7.37 8.64
N CYS A 375 22.75 -6.94 9.01
CA CYS A 375 21.51 -7.63 8.65
C CYS A 375 21.18 -7.54 7.14
N PHE A 376 21.74 -6.56 6.42
CA PHE A 376 21.49 -6.36 4.99
C PHE A 376 22.48 -7.09 4.08
N THR A 377 23.51 -7.74 4.64
CA THR A 377 24.56 -8.44 3.89
C THR A 377 24.02 -9.42 2.86
N GLY A 378 22.97 -10.18 3.21
CA GLY A 378 22.35 -11.15 2.29
C GLY A 378 21.66 -10.51 1.08
N LEU A 379 21.18 -9.27 1.18
CA LEU A 379 20.68 -8.50 0.04
C LEU A 379 21.81 -7.99 -0.85
N LEU A 380 22.95 -7.63 -0.26
CA LEU A 380 24.12 -7.06 -0.95
C LEU A 380 24.88 -8.11 -1.75
N VAL A 381 25.28 -9.20 -1.11
CA VAL A 381 26.15 -10.24 -1.71
C VAL A 381 25.35 -11.32 -2.43
N GLY A 382 24.04 -11.39 -2.18
CA GLY A 382 23.20 -12.53 -2.56
C GLY A 382 23.31 -13.63 -1.52
N SER A 383 22.18 -14.30 -1.24
CA SER A 383 22.14 -15.39 -0.26
C SER A 383 22.70 -16.68 -0.88
N PRO A 384 23.59 -17.43 -0.21
CA PRO A 384 23.97 -18.77 -0.66
C PRO A 384 22.79 -19.77 -0.62
N ALA A 385 21.72 -19.45 0.13
CA ALA A 385 20.45 -20.18 0.09
C ALA A 385 19.52 -19.70 -1.04
N ALA A 386 19.85 -18.60 -1.73
CA ALA A 386 19.12 -18.20 -2.92
C ALA A 386 19.23 -19.30 -3.97
N ARG A 387 18.10 -19.67 -4.58
CA ARG A 387 18.09 -20.67 -5.65
C ARG A 387 19.00 -20.17 -6.78
N PRO A 388 20.16 -20.79 -7.05
CA PRO A 388 21.24 -20.21 -7.87
C PRO A 388 20.87 -19.97 -9.34
N HIS A 389 19.66 -20.37 -9.77
CA HIS A 389 19.15 -20.22 -11.12
C HIS A 389 17.92 -19.30 -11.24
N LEU A 390 17.37 -18.81 -10.12
CA LEU A 390 16.26 -17.87 -10.18
C LEU A 390 16.79 -16.43 -10.24
N PRO A 391 16.31 -15.60 -11.19
CA PRO A 391 16.59 -14.17 -11.16
C PRO A 391 16.05 -13.53 -9.86
N PRO A 392 16.64 -12.42 -9.39
CA PRO A 392 16.21 -11.75 -8.17
C PRO A 392 14.75 -11.28 -8.30
N SER A 393 14.04 -11.24 -7.17
CA SER A 393 12.67 -10.71 -7.15
C SER A 393 12.63 -9.27 -7.69
N PRO A 394 11.62 -8.89 -8.49
CA PRO A 394 11.34 -7.50 -8.87
C PRO A 394 11.23 -6.54 -7.65
N TYR A 395 10.98 -7.06 -6.45
CA TYR A 395 10.94 -6.29 -5.22
C TYR A 395 12.33 -5.89 -4.69
N LEU A 396 13.42 -6.52 -5.16
CA LEU A 396 14.76 -6.31 -4.61
C LEU A 396 15.23 -4.85 -4.72
N ALA A 397 14.97 -4.18 -5.85
CA ALA A 397 15.32 -2.77 -6.01
C ALA A 397 14.68 -1.90 -4.92
N ARG A 398 13.48 -2.24 -4.47
CA ARG A 398 12.83 -1.56 -3.34
C ARG A 398 13.42 -1.96 -1.99
N CYS A 399 13.77 -3.23 -1.78
CA CYS A 399 14.46 -3.70 -0.57
C CYS A 399 15.81 -3.04 -0.33
N LEU A 400 16.43 -2.46 -1.36
CA LEU A 400 17.70 -1.74 -1.23
C LEU A 400 17.54 -0.32 -0.65
N LEU A 401 16.34 0.25 -0.60
CA LEU A 401 16.10 1.56 0.03
C LEU A 401 16.54 1.63 1.50
N PRO A 402 16.14 0.72 2.41
CA PRO A 402 16.63 0.74 3.79
C PRO A 402 18.15 0.49 3.92
N VAL A 403 18.77 -0.17 2.94
CA VAL A 403 20.23 -0.33 2.88
C VAL A 403 20.89 1.02 2.60
N VAL A 404 20.41 1.74 1.58
CA VAL A 404 20.86 3.10 1.26
C VAL A 404 20.64 4.03 2.45
N ASP A 405 19.46 4.00 3.09
CA ASP A 405 19.18 4.81 4.28
C ASP A 405 20.19 4.53 5.41
N THR A 406 20.65 3.29 5.53
CA THR A 406 21.65 2.87 6.54
C THR A 406 23.04 3.38 6.17
N GLN A 407 23.47 3.20 4.92
CA GLN A 407 24.78 3.68 4.41
C GLN A 407 24.89 5.20 4.53
N LEU A 408 23.83 5.93 4.15
CA LEU A 408 23.76 7.38 4.30
C LEU A 408 23.84 7.80 5.78
N ALA A 409 23.20 7.06 6.69
CA ALA A 409 23.26 7.34 8.13
C ALA A 409 24.66 7.06 8.73
N LEU A 410 25.45 6.17 8.12
CA LEU A 410 26.85 5.90 8.49
C LEU A 410 27.85 6.86 7.82
N GLY A 411 27.40 7.69 6.86
CA GLY A 411 28.27 8.55 6.07
C GLY A 411 29.00 7.84 4.92
N GLU A 412 28.60 6.63 4.58
CA GLU A 412 29.17 5.79 3.51
C GLU A 412 28.55 6.17 2.15
N LEU A 413 28.88 7.37 1.64
CA LEU A 413 28.23 7.92 0.44
C LEU A 413 28.52 7.10 -0.83
N ASP A 414 29.75 6.61 -1.00
CA ASP A 414 30.14 5.78 -2.15
C ASP A 414 29.36 4.46 -2.19
N ASP A 415 29.22 3.79 -1.03
CA ASP A 415 28.48 2.54 -0.92
C ASP A 415 26.97 2.75 -1.11
N ALA A 416 26.44 3.85 -0.60
CA ALA A 416 25.06 4.28 -0.87
C ALA A 416 24.82 4.48 -2.37
N ALA A 417 25.74 5.16 -3.05
CA ALA A 417 25.65 5.41 -4.49
C ALA A 417 25.73 4.12 -5.30
N ALA A 418 26.68 3.24 -4.98
CA ALA A 418 26.83 1.93 -5.61
C ALA A 418 25.58 1.05 -5.44
N THR A 419 24.96 1.08 -4.25
CA THR A 419 23.72 0.35 -3.96
C THR A 419 22.54 0.89 -4.77
N ALA A 420 22.44 2.21 -4.95
CA ALA A 420 21.43 2.81 -5.80
C ALA A 420 21.64 2.50 -7.29
N HIS A 421 22.89 2.52 -7.79
CA HIS A 421 23.21 2.07 -9.14
C HIS A 421 22.86 0.60 -9.37
N ARG A 422 23.08 -0.27 -8.38
CA ARG A 422 22.63 -1.65 -8.44
C ARG A 422 21.12 -1.77 -8.55
N ALA A 423 20.37 -0.93 -7.83
CA ALA A 423 18.91 -0.90 -7.95
C ALA A 423 18.46 -0.53 -9.38
N ILE A 424 19.13 0.46 -10.01
CA ILE A 424 18.90 0.81 -11.42
C ILE A 424 19.22 -0.40 -12.33
N ALA A 425 20.38 -1.03 -12.15
CA ALA A 425 20.81 -2.17 -12.97
C ALA A 425 19.87 -3.39 -12.87
N LEU A 426 19.24 -3.62 -11.71
CA LEU A 426 18.31 -4.72 -11.50
C LEU A 426 17.04 -4.61 -12.34
N VAL A 427 16.54 -3.38 -12.57
CA VAL A 427 15.27 -3.14 -13.29
C VAL A 427 15.45 -2.43 -14.63
N GLY A 428 16.69 -2.07 -14.97
CA GLY A 428 17.06 -1.28 -16.15
C GLY A 428 16.73 0.21 -15.99
N SER A 429 15.45 0.52 -15.79
CA SER A 429 14.95 1.87 -15.52
C SER A 429 14.07 1.83 -14.28
N LEU A 430 14.35 2.72 -13.32
CA LEU A 430 13.57 2.79 -12.09
C LEU A 430 12.17 3.32 -12.41
N PRO A 431 11.09 2.65 -11.96
CA PRO A 431 9.75 3.21 -12.04
C PRO A 431 9.68 4.62 -11.43
N PRO A 432 8.87 5.55 -11.97
CA PRO A 432 8.88 6.96 -11.55
C PRO A 432 8.70 7.17 -10.03
N GLY A 433 7.83 6.38 -9.39
CA GLY A 433 7.60 6.44 -7.94
C GLY A 433 8.83 6.00 -7.14
N LEU A 434 9.50 4.93 -7.57
CA LEU A 434 10.72 4.44 -6.95
C LEU A 434 11.92 5.36 -7.22
N ALA A 435 12.06 5.87 -8.45
CA ALA A 435 13.07 6.86 -8.82
C ALA A 435 12.96 8.13 -7.95
N ARG A 436 11.74 8.60 -7.67
CA ARG A 436 11.50 9.70 -6.73
C ARG A 436 12.00 9.36 -5.32
N GLN A 437 11.70 8.18 -4.79
CA GLN A 437 12.14 7.75 -3.46
C GLN A 437 13.66 7.69 -3.32
N TYR A 438 14.38 7.29 -4.38
CA TYR A 438 15.84 7.37 -4.43
C TYR A 438 16.33 8.82 -4.47
N ARG A 439 15.79 9.66 -5.35
CA ARG A 439 16.18 11.08 -5.43
C ARG A 439 16.00 11.84 -4.12
N GLU A 440 14.88 11.63 -3.43
CA GLU A 440 14.60 12.27 -2.14
C GLU A 440 15.65 11.96 -1.07
N ARG A 441 16.25 10.75 -1.10
CA ARG A 441 17.28 10.32 -0.15
C ARG A 441 18.64 10.98 -0.40
N PHE A 442 19.01 11.17 -1.66
CA PHE A 442 20.28 11.78 -2.05
C PHE A 442 20.21 13.31 -2.20
N ALA A 443 19.01 13.90 -2.17
CA ALA A 443 18.82 15.34 -2.28
C ALA A 443 19.67 16.16 -1.28
N PRO A 444 19.83 15.77 0.00
CA PRO A 444 20.67 16.52 0.94
C PRO A 444 22.16 16.52 0.58
N GLN A 445 22.65 15.49 -0.12
CA GLN A 445 24.05 15.31 -0.51
C GLN A 445 24.29 15.52 -2.01
N ALA A 446 23.33 16.10 -2.75
CA ALA A 446 23.37 16.15 -4.22
C ALA A 446 24.60 16.88 -4.83
N ALA A 447 25.28 17.73 -4.05
CA ALA A 447 26.49 18.42 -4.49
C ALA A 447 27.78 17.61 -4.29
N ASP A 448 27.72 16.51 -3.53
CA ASP A 448 28.88 15.68 -3.21
C ASP A 448 29.40 14.95 -4.45
N PRO A 449 30.72 14.96 -4.74
CA PRO A 449 31.29 14.24 -5.87
C PRO A 449 30.94 12.75 -5.90
N ALA A 450 30.80 12.09 -4.74
CA ALA A 450 30.54 10.65 -4.64
C ALA A 450 29.16 10.25 -5.19
N VAL A 451 28.20 11.17 -5.23
CA VAL A 451 26.81 10.89 -5.67
C VAL A 451 26.42 11.64 -6.93
N ARG A 452 27.32 12.45 -7.52
CA ARG A 452 27.02 13.28 -8.69
C ARG A 452 26.55 12.44 -9.88
N ASP A 453 27.31 11.41 -10.23
CA ASP A 453 26.99 10.52 -11.35
C ASP A 453 25.64 9.81 -11.13
N LEU A 454 25.32 9.44 -9.89
CA LEU A 454 24.03 8.86 -9.54
C LEU A 454 22.89 9.88 -9.70
N VAL A 455 23.08 11.11 -9.21
CA VAL A 455 22.06 12.16 -9.30
C VAL A 455 21.75 12.49 -10.77
N GLU A 456 22.78 12.53 -11.62
CA GLU A 456 22.63 12.68 -13.07
C GLU A 456 21.86 11.49 -13.66
N ALA A 457 22.27 10.26 -13.36
CA ALA A 457 21.58 9.05 -13.82
C ALA A 457 20.10 9.02 -13.38
N LEU A 458 19.78 9.43 -12.15
CA LEU A 458 18.42 9.53 -11.64
C LEU A 458 17.60 10.68 -12.27
N ALA A 459 18.27 11.74 -12.72
CA ALA A 459 17.63 12.86 -13.41
C ALA A 459 17.29 12.50 -14.87
N GLU A 460 18.15 11.75 -15.55
CA GLU A 460 17.94 11.27 -16.92
C GLU A 460 16.73 10.33 -17.04
N GLN A 461 16.37 9.63 -15.97
CA GLN A 461 15.13 8.83 -15.89
C GLN A 461 13.84 9.66 -16.04
N ARG A 462 13.89 11.01 -16.07
CA ARG A 462 12.71 11.87 -16.34
C ARG A 462 12.23 11.83 -17.80
N GLY A 463 13.08 11.38 -18.73
CA GLY A 463 12.85 11.55 -20.17
C GLY A 463 12.06 10.44 -20.87
N HIS A 464 11.62 9.41 -20.15
CA HIS A 464 10.84 8.27 -20.66
C HIS A 464 9.54 8.14 -19.86
#